data_AF-A0A093HX74-F1
#
_entry.id   AF-A0A093HX74-F1
#
_cell.length_a   1.000
_cell.length_b   1.000
_cell.length_c   1.000
_cell.angle_alpha   90.00
_cell.angle_beta   90.00
_cell.angle_gamma   90.00
#
_symmetry.space_group_name_H-M   'P 1'
#
loop_
_entity.id
_entity.type
_entity.pdbx_description
1 polymer ?
#
loop_
_entity_poly.entity_id
_entity_poly.type
_entity_poly.pdbx_seq_one_letter_code
_entity_poly.pdbx_strand_id
1 'polypeptide(L)'
;VIQRIFYTVNRSWSGKITCNELRKSNFLQNVALLEEEADINQLTEYFSYEHFYVIYCKFWELDTDHDLYIDRKDLARHNDHAISNRMIERIFSGAVTRGRKAQKDGKISYADFVWFLISEEDKKTPTSIEYWFRCMDLDGDGALSMYELEYFYEEQCQKLDNMAIEPLPFEDCLCQMLDLVKPQYEGKITLHDLKRCKLTNVFFDTFFNIEKYLDHEQKDQFSMLRDSEGESQEVSDWEKYAAEEYDILVAEEAASDQWNDGYEAELNPVDHQKANALRYQMEKRPFFEMPSHLADVDLDDYDYEEDFE
;
A
#
# COMPACT_ATOMS: atom_id res chain seq x y z
N VAL A 1 5.51 10.73 7.76
CA VAL A 1 4.80 11.10 9.01
C VAL A 1 3.41 11.67 8.78
N ILE A 2 3.22 12.85 8.15
CA ILE A 2 1.89 13.51 8.03
C ILE A 2 0.82 12.58 7.45
N GLN A 3 1.13 11.87 6.36
CA GLN A 3 0.19 10.93 5.74
C GLN A 3 -0.27 9.85 6.71
N ARG A 4 0.65 9.26 7.51
CA ARG A 4 0.33 8.26 8.55
C ARG A 4 -0.57 8.83 9.65
N ILE A 5 -0.35 10.09 10.05
CA ILE A 5 -1.23 10.77 11.01
C ILE A 5 -2.64 10.88 10.45
N PHE A 6 -2.82 11.36 9.21
CA PHE A 6 -4.15 11.45 8.61
C PHE A 6 -4.78 10.06 8.37
N TYR A 7 -3.97 9.08 7.97
CA TYR A 7 -4.40 7.70 7.75
C TYR A 7 -5.04 7.09 9.00
N THR A 8 -4.41 7.30 10.16
CA THR A 8 -4.87 6.74 11.44
C THR A 8 -5.89 7.63 12.14
N VAL A 9 -5.72 8.95 12.12
CA VAL A 9 -6.53 9.88 12.93
C VAL A 9 -7.76 10.40 12.18
N ASN A 10 -7.64 10.76 10.89
CA ASN A 10 -8.74 11.38 10.13
C ASN A 10 -9.69 10.33 9.54
N ARG A 11 -10.38 9.61 10.43
CA ARG A 11 -11.30 8.52 10.06
C ARG A 11 -12.51 8.99 9.24
N SER A 12 -12.78 10.29 9.20
CA SER A 12 -13.83 10.88 8.35
C SER A 12 -13.44 11.06 6.88
N TRP A 13 -12.17 10.86 6.50
CA TRP A 13 -11.63 11.15 5.15
C TRP A 13 -11.76 12.62 4.71
N SER A 14 -12.18 13.52 5.61
CA SER A 14 -12.49 14.91 5.31
C SER A 14 -11.27 15.76 4.95
N GLY A 15 -10.06 15.28 5.26
CA GLY A 15 -8.84 16.07 5.17
C GLY A 15 -8.68 17.12 6.25
N LYS A 16 -9.57 17.13 7.25
CA LYS A 16 -9.53 18.07 8.38
C LYS A 16 -9.68 17.29 9.68
N ILE A 17 -8.58 17.10 10.42
CA ILE A 17 -8.61 16.42 11.72
C ILE A 17 -9.38 17.29 12.72
N THR A 18 -10.46 16.73 13.27
CA THR A 18 -11.26 17.38 14.31
C THR A 18 -10.73 17.08 15.71
N CYS A 19 -11.08 17.90 16.71
CA CYS A 19 -10.74 17.62 18.12
C CYS A 19 -11.30 16.26 18.60
N ASN A 20 -12.42 15.81 18.04
CA ASN A 20 -13.03 14.53 18.40
C ASN A 20 -12.23 13.35 17.83
N GLU A 21 -11.79 13.44 16.58
CA GLU A 21 -10.89 12.45 15.96
C GLU A 21 -9.56 12.37 16.70
N LEU A 22 -8.96 13.53 17.00
CA LEU A 22 -7.72 13.60 17.76
C LEU A 22 -7.84 13.00 19.17
N ARG A 23 -8.97 13.21 19.85
CA ARG A 23 -9.22 12.64 21.18
C ARG A 23 -9.40 11.12 21.16
N LYS A 24 -9.90 10.58 20.05
CA LYS A 24 -10.15 9.14 19.88
C LYS A 24 -8.91 8.39 19.38
N SER A 25 -7.90 9.09 18.88
CA SER A 25 -6.61 8.49 18.53
C SER A 25 -5.66 8.50 19.73
N ASN A 26 -4.52 7.84 19.54
CA ASN A 26 -3.39 7.82 20.45
C ASN A 26 -2.25 8.77 20.01
N PHE A 27 -2.54 9.71 19.10
CA PHE A 27 -1.51 10.58 18.51
C PHE A 27 -0.82 11.44 19.58
N LEU A 28 -1.56 12.08 20.48
CA LEU A 28 -0.97 12.95 21.51
C LEU A 28 -0.15 12.17 22.54
N GLN A 29 -0.52 10.92 22.81
CA GLN A 29 0.26 10.00 23.64
C GLN A 29 1.60 9.70 22.98
N ASN A 30 1.61 9.42 21.67
CA ASN A 30 2.85 9.23 20.91
C ASN A 30 3.69 10.51 20.85
N VAL A 31 3.07 11.70 20.77
CA VAL A 31 3.82 12.97 20.86
C VAL A 31 4.51 13.11 22.20
N ALA A 32 3.85 12.73 23.31
CA ALA A 32 4.47 12.77 24.63
C ALA A 32 5.65 11.78 24.74
N LEU A 33 5.57 10.61 24.09
CA LEU A 33 6.66 9.64 24.10
C LEU A 33 7.91 10.10 23.32
N LEU A 34 7.81 11.10 22.43
CA LEU A 34 8.96 11.61 21.67
C LEU A 34 10.07 12.20 22.54
N GLU A 35 9.76 12.70 23.74
CA GLU A 35 10.79 13.19 24.68
C GLU A 35 11.36 12.08 25.58
N GLU A 36 10.69 10.93 25.68
CA GLU A 36 11.08 9.81 26.53
C GLU A 36 11.86 8.74 25.75
N GLU A 37 11.43 8.43 24.52
CA GLU A 37 12.03 7.41 23.66
C GLU A 37 13.16 7.97 22.80
N ALA A 38 14.39 7.55 23.10
CA ALA A 38 15.58 8.00 22.38
C ALA A 38 15.70 7.38 20.98
N ASP A 39 15.15 6.17 20.80
CA ASP A 39 15.09 5.49 19.51
C ASP A 39 13.72 5.73 18.86
N ILE A 40 13.72 6.56 17.82
CA ILE A 40 12.48 6.94 17.10
C ILE A 40 11.78 5.74 16.45
N ASN A 41 12.51 4.65 16.18
CA ASN A 41 11.96 3.46 15.55
C ASN A 41 11.08 2.64 16.49
N GLN A 42 11.20 2.84 17.82
CA GLN A 42 10.26 2.27 18.80
C GLN A 42 8.85 2.90 18.71
N LEU A 43 8.73 4.11 18.13
CA LEU A 43 7.45 4.80 17.92
C LEU A 43 6.85 4.45 16.56
N THR A 44 6.48 3.17 16.41
CA THR A 44 6.06 2.54 15.15
C THR A 44 4.83 3.17 14.52
N GLU A 45 3.88 3.69 15.30
CA GLU A 45 2.58 4.14 14.82
C GLU A 45 2.62 5.33 13.86
N TYR A 46 3.53 6.29 14.10
CA TYR A 46 3.58 7.54 13.33
C TYR A 46 4.99 7.95 12.90
N PHE A 47 5.97 7.74 13.77
CA PHE A 47 7.25 8.46 13.73
C PHE A 47 8.45 7.60 13.32
N SER A 48 8.34 6.27 13.36
CA SER A 48 9.40 5.35 12.94
C SER A 48 10.02 5.77 11.60
N TYR A 49 11.35 5.92 11.63
CA TYR A 49 12.15 6.28 10.47
C TYR A 49 12.31 5.08 9.53
N GLU A 50 12.44 3.86 10.07
CA GLU A 50 12.46 2.61 9.29
C GLU A 50 11.23 2.50 8.39
N HIS A 51 10.04 2.74 8.95
CA HIS A 51 8.79 2.73 8.18
C HIS A 51 8.79 3.78 7.06
N PHE A 52 9.30 4.99 7.34
CA PHE A 52 9.44 6.02 6.31
C PHE A 52 10.40 5.58 5.21
N TYR A 53 11.55 5.01 5.58
CA TYR A 53 12.59 4.59 4.65
C TYR A 53 12.07 3.52 3.68
N VAL A 54 11.38 2.50 4.18
CA VAL A 54 10.73 1.47 3.33
C VAL A 54 9.75 2.10 2.34
N ILE A 55 8.84 2.96 2.81
CA ILE A 55 7.87 3.64 1.92
C ILE A 55 8.60 4.44 0.83
N TYR A 56 9.65 5.17 1.22
CA TYR A 56 10.42 5.99 0.30
C TYR A 56 11.16 5.15 -0.74
N CYS A 57 11.86 4.09 -0.33
CA CYS A 57 12.57 3.19 -1.24
C CYS A 57 11.61 2.53 -2.24
N LYS A 58 10.47 2.02 -1.77
CA LYS A 58 9.45 1.43 -2.66
C LYS A 58 8.89 2.44 -3.66
N PHE A 59 8.69 3.70 -3.26
CA PHE A 59 8.28 4.75 -4.20
C PHE A 59 9.39 5.02 -5.23
N TRP A 60 10.62 5.18 -4.75
CA TRP A 60 11.78 5.52 -5.57
C TRP A 60 12.08 4.46 -6.64
N GLU A 61 11.85 3.18 -6.33
CA GLU A 61 11.96 2.07 -7.29
C GLU A 61 10.96 2.20 -8.46
N LEU A 62 9.80 2.79 -8.22
CA LEU A 62 8.76 2.98 -9.24
C LEU A 62 8.95 4.27 -10.04
N ASP A 63 9.35 5.36 -9.38
CA ASP A 63 9.60 6.69 -9.96
C ASP A 63 10.98 6.76 -10.66
N THR A 64 11.09 6.10 -11.81
CA THR A 64 12.35 5.97 -12.56
C THR A 64 12.81 7.25 -13.26
N ASP A 65 11.87 8.16 -13.58
CA ASP A 65 12.14 9.47 -14.17
C ASP A 65 12.32 10.59 -13.12
N HIS A 66 12.09 10.27 -11.83
CA HIS A 66 12.32 11.13 -10.67
C HIS A 66 11.52 12.43 -10.73
N ASP A 67 10.28 12.35 -11.23
CA ASP A 67 9.39 13.51 -11.32
C ASP A 67 8.50 13.67 -10.07
N LEU A 68 8.66 12.80 -9.07
CA LEU A 68 7.89 12.71 -7.82
C LEU A 68 6.43 12.30 -8.02
N TYR A 69 6.11 11.72 -9.17
CA TYR A 69 4.83 11.11 -9.46
C TYR A 69 5.02 9.71 -10.02
N ILE A 70 3.99 8.88 -9.90
CA ILE A 70 3.93 7.57 -10.54
C ILE A 70 2.65 7.44 -11.34
N ASP A 71 2.75 6.86 -12.53
CA ASP A 71 1.60 6.54 -13.36
C ASP A 71 1.08 5.11 -13.12
N ARG A 72 0.03 4.72 -13.84
CA ARG A 72 -0.56 3.38 -13.74
C ARG A 72 0.42 2.26 -14.07
N LYS A 73 1.32 2.46 -15.03
CA LYS A 73 2.32 1.47 -15.44
C LYS A 73 3.42 1.35 -14.40
N ASP A 74 3.81 2.46 -13.81
CA ASP A 74 4.77 2.46 -12.70
C ASP A 74 4.18 1.68 -11.52
N LEU A 75 2.95 2.01 -11.09
CA LEU A 75 2.29 1.30 -10.00
C LEU A 75 2.06 -0.19 -10.30
N ALA A 76 1.78 -0.55 -11.56
CA ALA A 76 1.62 -1.93 -11.96
C ALA A 76 2.88 -2.79 -11.73
N ARG A 77 4.08 -2.20 -11.73
CA ARG A 77 5.32 -2.96 -11.47
C ARG A 77 5.52 -3.30 -9.98
N HIS A 78 4.75 -2.67 -9.08
CA HIS A 78 4.82 -2.96 -7.66
C HIS A 78 4.47 -4.43 -7.39
N ASN A 79 5.29 -5.11 -6.58
CA ASN A 79 5.19 -6.54 -6.25
C ASN A 79 4.90 -7.41 -7.49
N ASP A 80 5.73 -7.28 -8.53
CA ASP A 80 5.68 -8.10 -9.75
C ASP A 80 4.28 -8.22 -10.40
N HIS A 81 3.55 -7.10 -10.48
CA HIS A 81 2.20 -7.06 -11.03
C HIS A 81 1.17 -7.87 -10.23
N ALA A 82 1.34 -7.96 -8.90
CA ALA A 82 0.40 -8.65 -8.01
C ALA A 82 -1.03 -8.09 -8.13
N ILE A 83 -1.18 -6.76 -8.07
CA ILE A 83 -2.50 -6.09 -8.12
C ILE A 83 -3.05 -6.07 -9.56
N SER A 84 -4.36 -6.31 -9.72
CA SER A 84 -5.04 -6.29 -11.03
C SER A 84 -5.04 -4.88 -11.67
N ASN A 85 -4.99 -4.80 -13.00
CA ASN A 85 -4.98 -3.51 -13.69
C ASN A 85 -6.31 -2.76 -13.50
N ARG A 86 -7.44 -3.48 -13.44
CA ARG A 86 -8.75 -2.91 -13.08
C ARG A 86 -8.68 -2.23 -11.72
N MET A 87 -8.03 -2.85 -10.73
CA MET A 87 -7.87 -2.22 -9.41
C MET A 87 -6.92 -1.01 -9.45
N ILE A 88 -5.82 -1.11 -10.19
CA ILE A 88 -4.93 0.04 -10.41
C ILE A 88 -5.68 1.21 -11.04
N GLU A 89 -6.51 0.98 -12.07
CA GLU A 89 -7.34 2.02 -12.67
C GLU A 89 -8.26 2.70 -11.65
N ARG A 90 -8.80 1.95 -10.68
CA ARG A 90 -9.63 2.51 -9.61
C ARG A 90 -8.87 3.41 -8.66
N ILE A 91 -7.60 3.14 -8.37
CA ILE A 91 -6.76 4.04 -7.56
C ILE A 91 -6.64 5.42 -8.21
N PHE A 92 -6.47 5.46 -9.54
CA PHE A 92 -6.36 6.71 -10.32
C PHE A 92 -7.71 7.36 -10.65
N SER A 93 -8.83 6.70 -10.34
CA SER A 93 -10.18 7.13 -10.71
C SER A 93 -10.74 8.27 -9.85
N GLY A 94 -10.05 8.69 -8.80
CA GLY A 94 -10.57 9.64 -7.79
C GLY A 94 -11.31 8.99 -6.62
N ALA A 95 -11.41 7.66 -6.58
CA ALA A 95 -12.05 6.93 -5.48
C ALA A 95 -11.35 7.16 -4.12
N VAL A 96 -10.02 7.27 -4.14
CA VAL A 96 -9.15 7.33 -2.96
C VAL A 96 -8.14 8.47 -2.98
N THR A 97 -8.08 9.25 -4.06
CA THR A 97 -7.20 10.42 -4.19
C THR A 97 -7.97 11.70 -3.89
N ARG A 98 -7.27 12.71 -3.36
CA ARG A 98 -7.88 14.03 -3.09
C ARG A 98 -7.77 14.93 -4.32
N GLY A 99 -8.86 15.62 -4.64
CA GLY A 99 -8.93 16.52 -5.79
C GLY A 99 -9.08 15.77 -7.12
N ARG A 100 -8.82 16.47 -8.24
CA ARG A 100 -9.03 15.94 -9.61
C ARG A 100 -7.73 15.66 -10.37
N LYS A 101 -6.56 15.83 -9.73
CA LYS A 101 -5.26 15.74 -10.41
C LYS A 101 -4.99 14.32 -10.93
N ALA A 102 -5.21 13.29 -10.10
CA ALA A 102 -5.01 11.90 -10.51
C ALA A 102 -5.88 11.49 -11.71
N GLN A 103 -7.13 11.94 -11.73
CA GLN A 103 -8.08 11.68 -12.81
C GLN A 103 -7.66 12.38 -14.12
N LYS A 104 -7.18 13.62 -14.04
CA LYS A 104 -6.81 14.43 -15.21
C LYS A 104 -5.45 14.03 -15.79
N ASP A 105 -4.46 13.87 -14.92
CA ASP A 105 -3.06 13.72 -15.31
C ASP A 105 -2.66 12.24 -15.38
N GLY A 106 -3.46 11.34 -14.83
CA GLY A 106 -3.17 9.89 -14.79
C GLY A 106 -1.95 9.55 -13.93
N LYS A 107 -1.61 10.43 -12.99
CA LYS A 107 -0.43 10.37 -12.11
C LYS A 107 -0.85 10.60 -10.66
N ILE A 108 -0.23 9.88 -9.72
CA ILE A 108 -0.42 10.07 -8.28
C ILE A 108 0.89 10.52 -7.62
N SER A 109 0.78 11.29 -6.54
CA SER A 109 1.93 11.85 -5.83
C SER A 109 2.54 10.83 -4.85
N TYR A 110 3.73 11.13 -4.32
CA TYR A 110 4.30 10.39 -3.18
C TYR A 110 3.31 10.29 -2.00
N ALA A 111 2.56 11.36 -1.72
CA ALA A 111 1.57 11.35 -0.65
C ALA A 111 0.46 10.33 -0.88
N ASP A 112 -0.08 10.25 -2.10
CA ASP A 112 -1.09 9.25 -2.47
C ASP A 112 -0.51 7.83 -2.43
N PHE A 113 0.74 7.66 -2.88
CA PHE A 113 1.44 6.36 -2.80
C PHE A 113 1.61 5.86 -1.37
N VAL A 114 1.87 6.75 -0.40
CA VAL A 114 1.92 6.35 1.03
C VAL A 114 0.59 5.73 1.48
N TRP A 115 -0.54 6.29 1.06
CA TRP A 115 -1.86 5.73 1.40
C TRP A 115 -2.10 4.38 0.70
N PHE A 116 -1.68 4.27 -0.56
CA PHE A 116 -1.73 3.02 -1.30
C PHE A 116 -0.94 1.93 -0.58
N LEU A 117 0.36 2.15 -0.31
CA LEU A 117 1.26 1.12 0.21
C LEU A 117 0.80 0.64 1.60
N ILE A 118 0.47 1.57 2.51
CA ILE A 118 -0.03 1.19 3.85
C ILE A 118 -1.34 0.38 3.74
N SER A 119 -2.23 0.76 2.81
CA SER A 119 -3.49 0.04 2.62
C SER A 119 -3.28 -1.34 1.98
N GLU A 120 -2.31 -1.47 1.09
CA GLU A 120 -2.01 -2.73 0.41
C GLU A 120 -1.42 -3.77 1.36
N GLU A 121 -0.51 -3.34 2.23
CA GLU A 121 0.22 -4.23 3.14
C GLU A 121 -0.58 -4.60 4.38
N ASP A 122 -1.51 -3.75 4.86
CA ASP A 122 -2.41 -4.10 5.95
C ASP A 122 -3.88 -3.84 5.61
N LYS A 123 -4.48 -4.83 4.93
CA LYS A 123 -5.90 -4.86 4.55
C LYS A 123 -6.87 -5.13 5.70
N LYS A 124 -6.38 -5.32 6.94
CA LYS A 124 -7.21 -5.57 8.12
C LYS A 124 -7.59 -4.27 8.83
N THR A 125 -6.82 -3.19 8.62
CA THR A 125 -7.11 -1.91 9.28
C THR A 125 -8.44 -1.29 8.80
N PRO A 126 -9.18 -0.60 9.68
CA PRO A 126 -10.40 0.10 9.28
C PRO A 126 -10.20 1.13 8.16
N THR A 127 -9.02 1.74 8.04
CA THR A 127 -8.70 2.69 6.95
C THR A 127 -8.48 1.97 5.64
N SER A 128 -7.72 0.87 5.64
CA SER A 128 -7.50 0.09 4.43
C SER A 128 -8.80 -0.53 3.89
N ILE A 129 -9.65 -1.03 4.79
CA ILE A 129 -10.97 -1.54 4.39
C ILE A 129 -11.81 -0.47 3.69
N GLU A 130 -11.78 0.78 4.18
CA GLU A 130 -12.45 1.90 3.51
C GLU A 130 -11.79 2.25 2.16
N TYR A 131 -10.46 2.19 2.08
CA TYR A 131 -9.70 2.46 0.87
C TYR A 131 -10.11 1.50 -0.25
N TRP A 132 -10.03 0.18 0.00
CA TRP A 132 -10.33 -0.83 -1.00
C TRP A 132 -11.82 -0.92 -1.32
N PHE A 133 -12.69 -0.72 -0.33
CA PHE A 133 -14.13 -0.65 -0.58
C PHE A 133 -14.47 0.49 -1.55
N ARG A 134 -13.91 1.69 -1.36
CA ARG A 134 -14.11 2.83 -2.29
C ARG A 134 -13.63 2.52 -3.71
N CYS A 135 -12.54 1.75 -3.84
CA CYS A 135 -12.06 1.33 -5.15
C CYS A 135 -12.98 0.29 -5.80
N MET A 136 -13.51 -0.67 -5.02
CA MET A 136 -14.37 -1.73 -5.53
C MET A 136 -15.81 -1.27 -5.83
N ASP A 137 -16.31 -0.30 -5.08
CA ASP A 137 -17.61 0.35 -5.29
C ASP A 137 -17.50 1.26 -6.52
N LEU A 138 -17.89 0.73 -7.69
CA LEU A 138 -17.71 1.34 -8.99
C LEU A 138 -18.70 2.49 -9.19
N ASP A 139 -19.94 2.32 -8.73
CA ASP A 139 -21.00 3.32 -8.87
C ASP A 139 -21.16 4.24 -7.65
N GLY A 140 -20.54 3.90 -6.53
CA GLY A 140 -20.50 4.72 -5.32
C GLY A 140 -21.80 4.64 -4.50
N ASP A 141 -22.60 3.60 -4.67
CA ASP A 141 -23.89 3.45 -3.98
C ASP A 141 -23.75 2.96 -2.53
N GLY A 142 -22.55 2.57 -2.10
CA GLY A 142 -22.24 2.09 -0.77
C GLY A 142 -22.43 0.57 -0.57
N ALA A 143 -22.56 -0.19 -1.66
CA ALA A 143 -22.68 -1.65 -1.64
C ALA A 143 -21.98 -2.32 -2.83
N LEU A 144 -21.22 -3.38 -2.57
CA LEU A 144 -20.67 -4.21 -3.63
C LEU A 144 -21.74 -5.17 -4.16
N SER A 145 -22.12 -4.95 -5.41
CA SER A 145 -23.03 -5.77 -6.21
C SER A 145 -22.30 -6.97 -6.82
N MET A 146 -23.05 -7.98 -7.25
CA MET A 146 -22.48 -9.14 -7.97
C MET A 146 -21.74 -8.72 -9.24
N TYR A 147 -22.23 -7.69 -9.94
CA TYR A 147 -21.61 -7.17 -11.15
C TYR A 147 -20.20 -6.64 -10.87
N GLU A 148 -20.02 -5.87 -9.79
CA GLU A 148 -18.71 -5.31 -9.44
C GLU A 148 -17.74 -6.39 -8.99
N LEU A 149 -18.22 -7.38 -8.23
CA LEU A 149 -17.40 -8.52 -7.82
C LEU A 149 -16.95 -9.34 -9.03
N GLU A 150 -17.86 -9.65 -9.95
CA GLU A 150 -17.54 -10.36 -11.19
C GLU A 150 -16.57 -9.55 -12.06
N TYR A 151 -16.74 -8.23 -12.12
CA TYR A 151 -15.83 -7.34 -12.82
C TYR A 151 -14.39 -7.43 -12.29
N PHE A 152 -14.14 -7.45 -10.99
CA PHE A 152 -12.75 -7.64 -10.53
C PHE A 152 -12.27 -9.08 -10.70
N TYR A 153 -13.14 -10.05 -10.42
CA TYR A 153 -12.79 -11.47 -10.48
C TYR A 153 -12.45 -11.96 -11.89
N GLU A 154 -13.07 -11.41 -12.94
CA GLU A 154 -12.77 -11.77 -14.32
C GLU A 154 -11.29 -11.56 -14.68
N GLU A 155 -10.66 -10.48 -14.21
CA GLU A 155 -9.22 -10.27 -14.43
C GLU A 155 -8.36 -11.20 -13.57
N GLN A 156 -8.80 -11.54 -12.35
CA GLN A 156 -8.12 -12.55 -11.52
C GLN A 156 -8.11 -13.92 -12.20
N CYS A 157 -9.23 -14.35 -12.79
CA CYS A 157 -9.30 -15.58 -13.58
C CYS A 157 -8.28 -15.58 -14.72
N GLN A 158 -8.18 -14.47 -15.46
CA GLN A 158 -7.20 -14.33 -16.55
C GLN A 158 -5.75 -14.42 -16.02
N LYS A 159 -5.45 -13.83 -14.86
CA LYS A 159 -4.12 -13.94 -14.23
C LYS A 159 -3.82 -15.38 -13.80
N LEU A 160 -4.77 -16.08 -13.19
CA LEU A 160 -4.64 -17.49 -12.80
C LEU A 160 -4.40 -18.39 -14.02
N ASP A 161 -5.17 -18.20 -15.09
CA ASP A 161 -5.02 -18.95 -16.34
C ASP A 161 -3.62 -18.75 -16.95
N ASN A 162 -3.09 -17.53 -16.92
CA ASN A 162 -1.73 -17.23 -17.38
C ASN A 162 -0.63 -17.94 -16.56
N MET A 163 -0.93 -18.29 -15.31
CA MET A 163 -0.09 -19.10 -14.44
C MET A 163 -0.37 -20.61 -14.55
N ALA A 164 -1.24 -21.02 -15.48
CA ALA A 164 -1.73 -22.40 -15.65
C ALA A 164 -2.42 -22.98 -14.40
N ILE A 165 -3.07 -22.12 -13.63
CA ILE A 165 -3.90 -22.47 -12.47
C ILE A 165 -5.37 -22.32 -12.90
N GLU A 166 -6.17 -23.38 -12.76
CA GLU A 166 -7.59 -23.33 -13.09
C GLU A 166 -8.34 -22.48 -12.04
N PRO A 167 -8.94 -21.34 -12.43
CA PRO A 167 -9.68 -20.51 -11.49
C PRO A 167 -11.01 -21.18 -11.10
N LEU A 168 -11.45 -20.91 -9.88
CA LEU A 168 -12.77 -21.32 -9.43
C LEU A 168 -13.85 -20.57 -10.23
N PRO A 169 -14.97 -21.21 -10.63
CA PRO A 169 -16.07 -20.48 -11.25
C PRO A 169 -16.59 -19.36 -10.34
N PHE A 170 -16.99 -18.23 -10.93
CA PHE A 170 -17.42 -17.05 -10.16
C PHE A 170 -18.57 -17.37 -9.19
N GLU A 171 -19.53 -18.21 -9.57
CA GLU A 171 -20.65 -18.61 -8.71
C GLU A 171 -20.18 -19.30 -7.43
N ASP A 172 -19.19 -20.19 -7.53
CA ASP A 172 -18.61 -20.90 -6.39
C ASP A 172 -17.76 -19.96 -5.54
N CYS A 173 -16.95 -19.10 -6.17
CA CYS A 173 -16.17 -18.06 -5.48
C CYS A 173 -17.09 -17.12 -4.69
N LEU A 174 -18.17 -16.65 -5.32
CA LEU A 174 -19.16 -15.78 -4.70
C LEU A 174 -19.81 -16.46 -3.48
N CYS A 175 -20.14 -17.75 -3.58
CA CYS A 175 -20.68 -18.49 -2.43
C CYS A 175 -19.68 -18.51 -1.25
N GLN A 176 -18.40 -18.81 -1.53
CA GLN A 176 -17.36 -18.79 -0.50
C GLN A 176 -17.19 -17.40 0.14
N MET A 177 -17.21 -16.34 -0.68
CA MET A 177 -17.08 -14.96 -0.19
C MET A 177 -18.30 -14.51 0.62
N LEU A 178 -19.51 -14.93 0.23
CA LEU A 178 -20.72 -14.65 1.01
C LEU A 178 -20.72 -15.40 2.35
N ASP A 179 -20.22 -16.64 2.39
CA ASP A 179 -20.06 -17.40 3.63
C ASP A 179 -18.98 -16.81 4.55
N LEU A 180 -17.93 -16.24 3.96
CA LEU A 180 -16.86 -15.53 4.68
C LEU A 180 -17.36 -14.21 5.27
N VAL A 181 -18.02 -13.38 4.46
CA VAL A 181 -18.44 -12.03 4.86
C VAL A 181 -19.72 -12.04 5.71
N LYS A 182 -20.64 -12.97 5.43
CA LYS A 182 -21.99 -13.06 6.03
C LYS A 182 -22.70 -11.70 6.03
N PRO A 183 -23.01 -11.16 4.84
CA PRO A 183 -23.63 -9.85 4.74
C PRO A 183 -24.98 -9.82 5.44
N GLN A 184 -25.36 -8.66 5.98
CA GLN A 184 -26.63 -8.51 6.68
C GLN A 184 -27.85 -8.67 5.75
N TYR A 185 -27.67 -8.34 4.46
CA TYR A 185 -28.72 -8.41 3.44
C TYR A 185 -28.21 -9.20 2.25
N GLU A 186 -29.05 -10.07 1.70
CA GLU A 186 -28.69 -10.87 0.52
C GLU A 186 -28.41 -10.00 -0.70
N GLY A 187 -27.45 -10.43 -1.53
CA GLY A 187 -27.13 -9.82 -2.80
C GLY A 187 -26.34 -8.51 -2.75
N LYS A 188 -25.98 -8.02 -1.55
CA LYS A 188 -25.16 -6.81 -1.39
C LYS A 188 -24.18 -6.92 -0.23
N ILE A 189 -22.92 -6.57 -0.46
CA ILE A 189 -21.90 -6.53 0.58
C ILE A 189 -21.59 -5.06 0.91
N THR A 190 -21.87 -4.64 2.14
CA THR A 190 -21.59 -3.26 2.55
C THR A 190 -20.23 -3.13 3.23
N LEU A 191 -19.71 -1.90 3.32
CA LEU A 191 -18.52 -1.59 4.12
C LEU A 191 -18.67 -2.04 5.58
N HIS A 192 -19.89 -1.98 6.13
CA HIS A 192 -20.16 -2.43 7.49
C HIS A 192 -19.99 -3.95 7.62
N ASP A 193 -20.42 -4.73 6.62
CA ASP A 193 -20.26 -6.17 6.61
C ASP A 193 -18.78 -6.57 6.57
N LEU A 194 -18.01 -5.92 5.69
CA LEU A 194 -16.56 -6.15 5.57
C LEU A 194 -15.80 -5.82 6.86
N LYS A 195 -16.11 -4.72 7.54
CA LYS A 195 -15.50 -4.39 8.83
C LYS A 195 -15.85 -5.36 9.95
N ARG A 196 -16.99 -6.07 9.82
CA ARG A 196 -17.49 -7.03 10.82
C ARG A 196 -16.88 -8.42 10.65
N CYS A 197 -16.59 -8.86 9.41
CA CYS A 197 -16.18 -10.25 9.14
C CYS A 197 -14.75 -10.62 9.57
N LYS A 198 -13.88 -9.63 9.83
CA LYS A 198 -12.47 -9.79 10.27
C LYS A 198 -11.54 -10.54 9.31
N LEU A 199 -12.05 -11.09 8.21
CA LEU A 199 -11.32 -11.75 7.14
C LEU A 199 -11.32 -10.92 5.84
N THR A 200 -11.37 -9.59 5.98
CA THR A 200 -11.53 -8.68 4.85
C THR A 200 -10.32 -8.69 3.92
N ASN A 201 -9.11 -8.94 4.45
CA ASN A 201 -7.90 -9.09 3.67
C ASN A 201 -8.03 -10.25 2.67
N VAL A 202 -8.53 -11.42 3.11
CA VAL A 202 -8.77 -12.58 2.24
C VAL A 202 -9.78 -12.22 1.15
N PHE A 203 -10.90 -11.59 1.53
CA PHE A 203 -11.91 -11.13 0.58
C PHE A 203 -11.30 -10.24 -0.51
N PHE A 204 -10.52 -9.22 -0.13
CA PHE A 204 -9.91 -8.31 -1.08
C PHE A 204 -8.88 -9.00 -1.97
N ASP A 205 -7.98 -9.80 -1.40
CA ASP A 205 -6.93 -10.47 -2.15
C ASP A 205 -7.54 -11.42 -3.20
N THR A 206 -8.62 -12.14 -2.89
CA THR A 206 -9.37 -12.95 -3.85
C THR A 206 -9.78 -12.19 -5.11
N PHE A 207 -10.21 -10.94 -4.98
CA PHE A 207 -10.72 -10.16 -6.11
C PHE A 207 -9.66 -9.38 -6.88
N PHE A 208 -8.50 -9.07 -6.31
CA PHE A 208 -7.54 -8.21 -7.02
C PHE A 208 -6.05 -8.37 -6.71
N ASN A 209 -5.63 -9.21 -5.76
CA ASN A 209 -4.21 -9.46 -5.50
C ASN A 209 -3.89 -10.96 -5.69
N ILE A 210 -3.25 -11.28 -6.81
CA ILE A 210 -2.98 -12.68 -7.18
C ILE A 210 -1.98 -13.37 -6.25
N GLU A 211 -0.96 -12.66 -5.79
CA GLU A 211 0.11 -13.22 -4.95
C GLU A 211 -0.43 -13.57 -3.57
N LYS A 212 -1.04 -12.59 -2.89
CA LYS A 212 -1.63 -12.79 -1.57
C LYS A 212 -2.81 -13.76 -1.61
N TYR A 213 -3.57 -13.81 -2.70
CA TYR A 213 -4.59 -14.84 -2.91
C TYR A 213 -4.00 -16.26 -2.88
N LEU A 214 -2.94 -16.50 -3.65
CA LEU A 214 -2.27 -17.80 -3.69
C LEU A 214 -1.66 -18.20 -2.34
N ASP A 215 -1.18 -17.23 -1.56
CA ASP A 215 -0.70 -17.48 -0.20
C ASP A 215 -1.82 -17.93 0.75
N HIS A 216 -3.02 -17.36 0.62
CA HIS A 216 -4.19 -17.78 1.41
C HIS A 216 -4.65 -19.18 1.02
N GLU A 217 -4.62 -19.54 -0.27
CA GLU A 217 -4.99 -20.88 -0.74
C GLU A 217 -4.04 -21.97 -0.24
N GLN A 218 -2.77 -21.64 -0.02
CA GLN A 218 -1.78 -22.58 0.53
C GLN A 218 -1.89 -22.72 2.06
N LYS A 219 -2.45 -21.73 2.75
CA LYS A 219 -2.68 -21.79 4.21
C LYS A 219 -3.95 -22.58 4.49
N ASP A 220 -3.81 -23.69 5.22
CA ASP A 220 -4.96 -24.48 5.68
C ASP A 220 -6.00 -23.58 6.39
N GLN A 221 -7.29 -23.75 6.10
CA GLN A 221 -8.40 -22.98 6.71
C GLN A 221 -8.36 -22.98 8.24
N PHE A 222 -7.83 -24.04 8.86
CA PHE A 222 -7.65 -24.13 10.31
C PHE A 222 -6.51 -23.24 10.85
N SER A 223 -5.49 -22.95 10.06
CA SER A 223 -4.40 -22.04 10.43
C SER A 223 -4.90 -20.60 10.45
N MET A 224 -5.65 -20.19 9.41
CA MET A 224 -6.18 -18.82 9.31
C MET A 224 -7.17 -18.49 10.43
N LEU A 225 -7.98 -19.45 10.88
CA LEU A 225 -8.92 -19.25 11.99
C LEU A 225 -8.21 -19.12 13.35
N ARG A 226 -7.09 -19.82 13.56
CA ARG A 226 -6.31 -19.71 14.81
C ARG A 226 -5.60 -18.37 14.93
N ASP A 227 -5.08 -17.85 13.82
CA ASP A 227 -4.48 -16.51 13.77
C ASP A 227 -5.53 -15.42 14.09
N SER A 228 -6.82 -15.69 13.85
CA SER A 228 -7.91 -14.76 14.21
C SER A 228 -8.28 -14.76 15.70
N GLU A 229 -8.03 -15.87 16.43
CA GLU A 229 -8.44 -16.05 17.83
C GLU A 229 -7.33 -15.68 18.84
N GLY A 230 -6.09 -15.48 18.39
CA GLY A 230 -4.93 -15.12 19.21
C GLY A 230 -4.82 -13.62 19.48
N GLU A 231 -5.68 -13.05 20.35
CA GLU A 231 -5.55 -11.65 20.81
C GLU A 231 -4.36 -11.45 21.78
N SER A 232 -3.14 -11.69 21.33
CA SER A 232 -1.92 -11.32 22.05
C SER A 232 -1.14 -10.30 21.24
N GLN A 233 -1.39 -9.00 21.47
CA GLN A 233 -0.65 -7.84 20.95
C GLN A 233 0.14 -8.13 19.67
N GLU A 234 -0.53 -8.64 18.63
CA GLU A 234 0.17 -9.06 17.43
C GLU A 234 0.61 -7.79 16.70
N VAL A 235 1.92 -7.70 16.45
CA VAL A 235 2.53 -6.71 15.56
C VAL A 235 1.72 -6.67 14.27
N SER A 236 1.34 -5.47 13.82
CA SER A 236 0.43 -5.33 12.68
C SER A 236 1.06 -5.87 11.39
N ASP A 237 0.25 -6.21 10.39
CA ASP A 237 0.79 -6.72 9.12
C ASP A 237 1.71 -5.67 8.46
N TRP A 238 1.36 -4.39 8.56
CA TRP A 238 2.22 -3.27 8.16
C TRP A 238 3.56 -3.23 8.91
N GLU A 239 3.54 -3.39 10.23
CA GLU A 239 4.76 -3.34 11.05
C GLU A 239 5.70 -4.52 10.75
N LYS A 240 5.15 -5.72 10.52
CA LYS A 240 5.91 -6.89 10.08
C LYS A 240 6.55 -6.65 8.73
N TYR A 241 5.75 -6.22 7.75
CA TYR A 241 6.24 -5.91 6.40
C TYR A 241 7.35 -4.85 6.43
N ALA A 242 7.14 -3.74 7.16
CA ALA A 242 8.12 -2.67 7.21
C ALA A 242 9.44 -3.10 7.88
N ALA A 243 9.38 -3.94 8.93
CA ALA A 243 10.58 -4.48 9.54
C ALA A 243 11.35 -5.41 8.59
N GLU A 244 10.65 -6.34 7.94
CA GLU A 244 11.24 -7.30 7.00
C GLU A 244 11.88 -6.59 5.78
N GLU A 245 11.17 -5.64 5.18
CA GLU A 245 11.69 -4.86 4.05
C GLU A 245 12.87 -3.97 4.44
N TYR A 246 12.84 -3.39 5.64
CA TYR A 246 13.96 -2.60 6.13
C TYR A 246 15.22 -3.47 6.28
N ASP A 247 15.11 -4.65 6.88
CA ASP A 247 16.21 -5.60 7.03
C ASP A 247 16.80 -6.02 5.67
N ILE A 248 15.93 -6.26 4.67
CA ILE A 248 16.35 -6.56 3.30
C ILE A 248 17.13 -5.39 2.69
N LEU A 249 16.59 -4.17 2.77
CA LEU A 249 17.22 -2.97 2.21
C LEU A 249 18.60 -2.70 2.84
N VAL A 250 18.72 -2.85 4.17
CA VAL A 250 19.99 -2.70 4.89
C VAL A 250 20.99 -3.78 4.47
N ALA A 251 20.54 -5.03 4.31
CA ALA A 251 21.39 -6.13 3.87
C ALA A 251 21.89 -5.92 2.42
N GLU A 252 21.04 -5.43 1.52
CA GLU A 252 21.41 -5.09 0.15
C GLU A 252 22.43 -3.94 0.08
N GLU A 253 22.26 -2.90 0.89
CA GLU A 253 23.21 -1.78 0.98
C GLU A 253 24.57 -2.25 1.50
N ALA A 254 24.59 -3.04 2.58
CA ALA A 254 25.82 -3.60 3.14
C ALA A 254 26.53 -4.56 2.16
N ALA A 255 25.78 -5.30 1.34
CA ALA A 255 26.34 -6.10 0.26
C ALA A 255 26.92 -5.19 -0.84
N SER A 256 26.21 -4.15 -1.28
CA SER A 256 26.70 -3.23 -2.31
C SER A 256 28.04 -2.57 -1.92
N ASP A 257 28.19 -2.15 -0.67
CA ASP A 257 29.42 -1.51 -0.17
C ASP A 257 30.61 -2.47 -0.15
N GLN A 258 30.40 -3.73 0.22
CA GLN A 258 31.45 -4.77 0.17
C GLN A 258 31.95 -5.04 -1.25
N TRP A 259 31.09 -4.86 -2.26
CA TRP A 259 31.49 -5.01 -3.66
C TRP A 259 32.22 -3.76 -4.15
N ASN A 260 31.88 -2.57 -3.68
CA ASN A 260 32.54 -1.34 -4.13
C ASN A 260 33.99 -1.21 -3.56
N ASP A 261 34.28 -1.77 -2.39
CA ASP A 261 35.63 -1.85 -1.81
C ASP A 261 36.53 -2.94 -2.45
N GLY A 262 35.98 -3.81 -3.30
CA GLY A 262 36.67 -4.97 -3.88
C GLY A 262 37.31 -4.78 -5.27
N TYR A 263 37.09 -3.65 -5.96
CA TYR A 263 37.46 -3.46 -7.38
C TYR A 263 38.49 -2.35 -7.65
N GLU A 264 39.53 -2.23 -6.84
CA GLU A 264 40.79 -1.56 -7.28
C GLU A 264 41.77 -2.51 -8.00
N ALA A 265 41.39 -3.76 -8.27
CA ALA A 265 42.18 -4.68 -9.09
C ALA A 265 41.74 -4.63 -10.57
N GLU A 266 42.63 -4.12 -11.43
CA GLU A 266 42.52 -3.96 -12.88
C GLU A 266 41.69 -5.06 -13.59
N LEU A 267 40.55 -4.69 -14.19
CA LEU A 267 39.75 -5.57 -15.07
C LEU A 267 39.61 -5.00 -16.49
N ASN A 268 39.53 -5.93 -17.45
CA ASN A 268 39.63 -5.73 -18.90
C ASN A 268 38.49 -4.86 -19.51
N PRO A 269 38.71 -4.25 -20.70
CA PRO A 269 37.84 -3.20 -21.27
C PRO A 269 36.39 -3.59 -21.60
N VAL A 270 36.08 -4.90 -21.64
CA VAL A 270 34.74 -5.41 -22.02
C VAL A 270 33.82 -5.53 -20.79
N ASP A 271 34.39 -5.79 -19.61
CA ASP A 271 33.62 -5.83 -18.35
C ASP A 271 33.25 -4.42 -17.87
N HIS A 272 33.96 -3.40 -18.35
CA HIS A 272 33.71 -2.00 -18.07
C HIS A 272 32.33 -1.50 -18.53
N GLN A 273 31.76 -2.06 -19.61
CA GLN A 273 30.44 -1.63 -20.10
C GLN A 273 29.27 -2.19 -19.28
N LYS A 274 29.39 -3.43 -18.79
CA LYS A 274 28.38 -4.03 -17.89
C LYS A 274 28.50 -3.45 -16.48
N ALA A 275 29.72 -3.27 -15.98
CA ALA A 275 29.99 -2.62 -14.70
C ALA A 275 29.54 -1.14 -14.69
N ASN A 276 29.69 -0.41 -15.79
CA ASN A 276 29.21 0.98 -15.88
C ASN A 276 27.69 1.08 -15.97
N ALA A 277 26.99 0.12 -16.61
CA ALA A 277 25.52 0.11 -16.63
C ALA A 277 24.93 -0.17 -15.24
N LEU A 278 25.52 -1.13 -14.51
CA LEU A 278 25.19 -1.41 -13.11
C LEU A 278 25.56 -0.24 -12.19
N ARG A 279 26.77 0.33 -12.32
CA ARG A 279 27.18 1.54 -11.59
C ARG A 279 26.25 2.73 -11.85
N TYR A 280 25.81 2.94 -13.09
CA TYR A 280 24.90 4.04 -13.43
C TYR A 280 23.49 3.86 -12.84
N GLN A 281 23.04 2.61 -12.66
CA GLN A 281 21.80 2.31 -11.92
C GLN A 281 21.98 2.47 -10.40
N MET A 282 23.17 2.18 -9.88
CA MET A 282 23.49 2.23 -8.44
C MET A 282 23.84 3.65 -7.95
N GLU A 283 24.52 4.48 -8.76
CA GLU A 283 24.84 5.89 -8.45
C GLU A 283 23.59 6.79 -8.36
N LYS A 284 22.43 6.33 -8.84
CA LYS A 284 21.17 7.07 -8.76
C LYS A 284 20.46 6.95 -7.41
N ARG A 285 20.83 6.01 -6.53
CA ARG A 285 20.31 5.95 -5.14
C ARG A 285 21.07 7.02 -4.31
N PRO A 286 20.45 8.14 -3.86
CA PRO A 286 21.08 8.97 -2.83
C PRO A 286 20.86 8.23 -1.50
N PHE A 287 21.87 7.52 -0.98
CA PHE A 287 22.96 8.04 -0.13
C PHE A 287 22.41 8.78 1.10
N PHE A 288 22.87 8.38 2.29
CA PHE A 288 22.59 8.89 3.64
C PHE A 288 22.71 10.43 3.86
N GLU A 289 22.83 11.24 2.81
CA GLU A 289 22.83 12.70 2.84
C GLU A 289 21.71 13.27 1.96
N MET A 290 20.62 13.67 2.60
CA MET A 290 19.49 14.34 1.95
C MET A 290 19.89 15.74 1.45
N PRO A 291 19.46 16.20 0.26
CA PRO A 291 19.61 17.59 -0.15
C PRO A 291 18.78 18.49 0.76
N SER A 292 19.39 19.56 1.27
CA SER A 292 18.78 20.60 2.12
C SER A 292 17.67 21.44 1.44
N HIS A 293 17.20 21.04 0.25
CA HIS A 293 16.21 21.78 -0.54
C HIS A 293 14.76 21.31 -0.38
N LEU A 294 14.48 20.29 0.43
CA LEU A 294 13.10 19.92 0.80
C LEU A 294 12.44 20.93 1.77
N ALA A 295 13.14 21.99 2.18
CA ALA A 295 12.58 23.08 2.97
C ALA A 295 11.66 24.02 2.17
N ASP A 296 11.71 23.98 0.83
CA ASP A 296 10.87 24.81 -0.05
C ASP A 296 9.79 23.96 -0.74
N VAL A 297 9.12 23.07 0.01
CA VAL A 297 7.81 22.57 -0.41
C VAL A 297 6.82 23.68 -0.14
N ASP A 298 6.53 24.49 -1.16
CA ASP A 298 5.47 25.49 -1.14
C ASP A 298 4.12 24.76 -0.99
N LEU A 299 3.69 24.61 0.27
CA LEU A 299 2.35 24.14 0.64
C LEU A 299 1.28 25.22 0.42
N ASP A 300 1.64 26.38 -0.12
CA ASP A 300 0.76 27.54 -0.27
C ASP A 300 0.04 27.59 -1.64
N ASP A 301 0.39 26.75 -2.61
CA ASP A 301 -0.29 26.68 -3.92
C ASP A 301 -1.50 25.71 -3.92
N TYR A 302 -2.18 25.58 -2.78
CA TYR A 302 -3.57 25.11 -2.76
C TYR A 302 -4.47 26.29 -3.14
N ASP A 303 -4.64 26.50 -4.44
CA ASP A 303 -5.71 27.34 -4.97
C ASP A 303 -7.05 26.76 -4.51
N TYR A 304 -7.57 27.31 -3.41
CA TYR A 304 -8.95 27.18 -2.99
C TYR A 304 -9.80 27.96 -4.00
N GLU A 305 -10.08 27.37 -5.17
CA GLU A 305 -11.19 27.85 -5.97
C GLU A 305 -12.49 27.59 -5.19
N GLU A 306 -12.97 28.66 -4.54
CA GLU A 306 -14.32 28.80 -4.00
C GLU A 306 -15.34 28.74 -5.15
N ASP A 307 -15.76 27.54 -5.52
CA ASP A 307 -16.99 27.39 -6.31
C ASP A 307 -18.07 26.75 -5.44
N PHE A 308 -18.72 27.61 -4.65
CA PHE A 308 -20.09 27.41 -4.18
C PHE A 308 -21.03 28.21 -5.09
N GLU A 309 -21.69 27.53 -6.01
CA GLU A 309 -23.11 27.72 -6.39
C GLU A 309 -23.66 26.41 -6.96
#